data_AF-A0A9E5YZS2-F1
#
_entry.id   AF-A0A9E5YZS2-F1
#
_cell.length_a   1.000
_cell.length_b   1.000
_cell.length_c   1.000
_cell.angle_alpha   90.00
_cell.angle_beta   90.00
_cell.angle_gamma   90.00
#
_symmetry.space_group_name_H-M   'P 1'
#
loop_
_entity.id
_entity.type
_entity.pdbx_description
1 polymer ?
#
loop_
_entity_poly.entity_id
_entity_poly.type
_entity_poly.pdbx_seq_one_letter_code
_entity_poly.pdbx_strand_id
1 'polypeptide(L)'
;MTEYFSSVGTEFQMWVTFALIAGAFLFYVFERASMEMTSVGLICLLLIFFHFFPVVDVRGINSVDPVRILHGFSNPALITVLALLVIGQGMVRTGVLDHGARVILALAKGRTGAFFALLFSLTMVIIISAFLNNIPVVVIFI
;
A
#
# COMPACT_ATOMS: atom_id res chain seq x y z
N MET A 1 31.27 -24.15 -17.92
CA MET A 1 32.02 -23.54 -16.80
C MET A 1 31.54 -22.13 -16.48
N THR A 2 31.12 -21.33 -17.47
CA THR A 2 30.49 -20.00 -17.30
C THR A 2 29.11 -20.03 -16.63
N GLU A 3 28.29 -21.06 -16.85
CA GLU A 3 26.95 -21.19 -16.21
C GLU A 3 26.98 -21.36 -14.69
N TYR A 4 28.05 -21.97 -14.15
CA TYR A 4 28.19 -22.23 -12.71
C TYR A 4 28.58 -20.95 -11.95
N PHE A 5 29.33 -20.05 -12.58
CA PHE A 5 29.65 -18.74 -11.96
C PHE A 5 28.43 -17.80 -11.99
N SER A 6 27.58 -17.88 -13.03
CA SER A 6 26.33 -17.11 -13.07
C SER A 6 25.28 -17.63 -12.07
N SER A 7 25.21 -18.94 -11.83
CA SER A 7 24.28 -19.50 -10.84
C SER A 7 24.68 -19.11 -9.41
N VAL A 8 25.96 -19.20 -9.06
CA VAL A 8 26.47 -18.80 -7.73
C VAL A 8 26.32 -17.29 -7.48
N GLY A 9 26.53 -16.47 -8.51
CA GLY A 9 26.25 -15.03 -8.45
C GLY A 9 24.78 -14.77 -8.11
N THR A 10 23.87 -15.39 -8.87
CA THR A 10 22.41 -15.26 -8.71
C THR A 10 21.93 -15.71 -7.33
N GLU A 11 22.45 -16.83 -6.83
CA GLU A 11 22.15 -17.33 -5.47
C GLU A 11 22.49 -16.31 -4.39
N PHE A 12 23.65 -15.65 -4.49
CA PHE A 12 24.04 -14.62 -3.52
C PHE A 12 23.07 -13.43 -3.51
N GLN A 13 22.69 -12.91 -4.69
CA GLN A 13 21.75 -11.78 -4.75
C GLN A 13 20.35 -12.15 -4.25
N MET A 14 19.91 -13.39 -4.48
CA MET A 14 18.64 -13.90 -3.92
C MET A 14 18.67 -13.92 -2.39
N TRP A 15 19.72 -14.48 -1.78
CA TRP A 15 19.86 -14.51 -0.32
C TRP A 15 19.91 -13.12 0.30
N VAL A 16 20.64 -12.18 -0.31
CA VAL A 16 20.66 -10.78 0.15
C VAL A 16 19.28 -10.16 0.05
N THR A 17 18.57 -10.37 -1.06
CA THR A 17 17.20 -9.85 -1.24
C THR A 17 16.25 -10.39 -0.17
N PHE A 18 16.31 -11.69 0.14
CA PHE A 18 15.52 -12.27 1.22
C PHE A 18 15.89 -11.71 2.58
N ALA A 19 17.18 -11.52 2.87
CA ALA A 19 17.62 -10.89 4.10
C ALA A 19 17.11 -9.44 4.23
N LEU A 20 17.11 -8.68 3.14
CA LEU A 20 16.56 -7.32 3.10
C LEU A 20 15.04 -7.30 3.32
N ILE A 21 14.31 -8.23 2.72
CA ILE A 21 12.86 -8.38 2.94
C ILE A 21 12.58 -8.71 4.40
N ALA A 22 13.28 -9.69 4.97
CA ALA A 22 13.13 -10.07 6.38
C ALA A 22 13.48 -8.90 7.32
N GLY A 23 14.55 -8.17 7.02
CA GLY A 23 14.93 -6.95 7.73
C GLY A 23 13.83 -5.88 7.65
N ALA A 24 13.27 -5.63 6.47
CA ALA A 24 12.18 -4.67 6.28
C ALA A 24 10.94 -5.05 7.11
N PHE A 25 10.55 -6.32 7.11
CA PHE A 25 9.47 -6.81 7.97
C PHE A 25 9.75 -6.57 9.44
N LEU A 26 10.97 -6.85 9.89
CA LEU A 26 11.36 -6.60 11.27
C LEU A 26 11.26 -5.11 11.65
N PHE A 27 11.71 -4.22 10.75
CA PHE A 27 11.56 -2.77 10.92
C PHE A 27 10.11 -2.33 10.93
N TYR A 28 9.24 -2.92 10.10
CA TYR A 28 7.81 -2.63 10.13
C TYR A 28 7.15 -3.09 11.43
N VAL A 29 7.48 -4.29 11.92
CA VAL A 29 6.91 -4.82 13.17
C VAL A 29 7.36 -4.03 14.39
N PHE A 30 8.61 -3.57 14.42
CA PHE A 30 9.10 -2.80 15.56
C PHE A 30 8.61 -1.36 15.61
N GLU A 31 7.96 -0.86 14.55
CA GLU A 31 7.37 0.49 14.44
C GLU A 31 8.28 1.65 14.91
N ARG A 32 9.61 1.42 15.00
CA ARG A 32 10.57 2.39 15.54
C ARG A 32 10.87 3.53 14.58
N ALA A 33 10.68 3.31 13.29
CA ALA A 33 10.82 4.30 12.23
C ALA A 33 9.48 4.44 11.50
N SER A 34 9.19 5.62 10.95
CA SER A 34 7.99 5.81 10.14
C SER A 34 8.01 4.82 8.96
N MET A 35 6.86 4.22 8.66
CA MET A 35 6.72 3.23 7.59
C MET A 35 7.22 3.77 6.24
N GLU A 36 7.04 5.08 6.01
CA GLU A 36 7.54 5.81 4.85
C GLU A 36 9.06 5.79 4.76
N MET A 37 9.75 6.07 5.87
CA MET A 37 11.21 6.11 5.91
C MET A 37 11.83 4.72 5.75
N THR A 38 11.21 3.70 6.35
CA THR A 38 11.60 2.29 6.14
C THR A 38 11.42 1.85 4.70
N SER A 39 10.29 2.19 4.07
CA SER A 39 10.00 1.88 2.66
C SER A 39 11.02 2.52 1.71
N VAL A 40 11.24 3.83 1.85
CA VAL A 40 12.18 4.58 1.02
C VAL A 40 13.60 4.07 1.23
N GLY A 41 13.99 3.82 2.48
CA GLY A 41 15.30 3.26 2.82
C GLY A 41 15.54 1.90 2.16
N LEU A 42 14.55 1.00 2.19
CA LEU A 42 14.62 -0.30 1.53
C LEU A 42 14.80 -0.15 0.02
N ILE A 43 14.02 0.72 -0.63
CA ILE A 43 14.12 0.97 -2.07
C ILE A 43 15.51 1.52 -2.42
N CYS A 44 16.01 2.51 -1.68
CA CYS A 44 17.36 3.05 -1.88
C CYS A 44 18.44 1.98 -1.73
N LEU A 45 18.33 1.12 -0.72
CA LEU A 45 19.29 0.05 -0.48
C LEU A 45 19.27 -0.98 -1.61
N LEU A 46 18.08 -1.39 -2.08
CA LEU A 46 17.94 -2.27 -3.25
C LEU A 46 18.56 -1.67 -4.50
N LEU A 47 18.32 -0.37 -4.78
CA LEU A 47 18.88 0.32 -5.94
C LEU A 47 20.40 0.37 -5.90
N ILE A 48 20.97 0.72 -4.75
CA ILE A 48 22.43 0.76 -4.57
C ILE A 48 23.01 -0.65 -4.74
N PHE A 49 22.41 -1.65 -4.10
CA PHE A 49 22.89 -3.02 -4.16
C PHE A 49 22.92 -3.59 -5.59
N PHE A 50 21.83 -3.48 -6.34
CA PHE A 50 21.75 -4.00 -7.71
C PHE A 50 22.48 -3.12 -8.74
N HIS A 51 22.81 -1.87 -8.41
CA HIS A 51 23.71 -1.06 -9.21
C HIS A 51 25.15 -1.60 -9.15
N PHE A 52 25.64 -1.98 -7.97
CA PHE A 52 26.99 -2.54 -7.78
C PHE A 52 27.06 -4.04 -8.15
N PHE A 53 26.00 -4.79 -7.92
CA PHE A 53 25.91 -6.23 -8.20
C PHE A 53 24.77 -6.53 -9.19
N PRO A 54 24.93 -6.21 -10.49
CA PRO A 54 23.89 -6.42 -11.49
C PRO A 54 23.64 -7.91 -11.74
N VAL A 55 22.36 -8.26 -11.96
CA VAL A 55 21.95 -9.63 -12.34
C VAL A 55 21.84 -9.69 -13.85
N VAL A 56 22.83 -10.28 -14.51
CA VAL A 56 22.90 -10.33 -15.97
C VAL A 56 22.23 -11.60 -16.49
N ASP A 57 21.22 -11.45 -17.34
CA ASP A 57 20.55 -12.56 -18.01
C ASP A 57 21.44 -13.20 -19.09
N VAL A 58 21.02 -14.33 -19.64
CA VAL A 58 21.67 -15.05 -20.77
C VAL A 58 21.92 -14.15 -21.99
N ARG A 59 21.15 -13.05 -22.11
CA ARG A 59 21.26 -12.04 -23.18
C ARG A 59 22.25 -10.90 -22.88
N GLY A 60 22.92 -10.91 -21.73
CA GLY A 60 23.80 -9.82 -21.32
C GLY A 60 23.09 -8.57 -20.78
N ILE A 61 21.76 -8.65 -20.59
CA ILE A 61 20.91 -7.55 -20.12
C ILE A 61 20.74 -7.66 -18.62
N ASN A 62 20.85 -6.55 -17.87
CA ASN A 62 20.54 -6.54 -16.45
C ASN A 62 19.05 -6.78 -16.22
N SER A 63 18.69 -7.92 -15.61
CA SER A 63 17.31 -8.29 -15.30
C SER A 63 16.70 -7.50 -14.16
N VAL A 64 17.54 -6.89 -13.30
CA VAL A 64 17.11 -6.12 -12.12
C VAL A 64 17.75 -4.74 -12.17
N ASP A 65 17.46 -4.01 -13.23
CA ASP A 65 17.93 -2.65 -13.40
C ASP A 65 17.13 -1.64 -12.53
N PRO A 66 17.69 -0.45 -12.25
CA PRO A 66 17.00 0.58 -11.46
C PRO A 66 15.63 0.98 -12.01
N VAL A 67 15.46 1.04 -13.33
CA VAL A 67 14.17 1.41 -13.96
C VAL A 67 13.13 0.35 -13.65
N ARG A 68 13.49 -0.93 -13.70
CA ARG A 68 12.62 -2.04 -13.32
C ARG A 68 12.28 -2.07 -11.83
N ILE A 69 13.20 -1.72 -10.94
CA ILE A 69 12.91 -1.57 -9.51
C ILE A 69 11.91 -0.43 -9.29
N LEU A 70 12.10 0.71 -9.97
CA LEU A 70 11.19 1.87 -9.88
C LEU A 70 9.86 1.67 -10.60
N HIS A 71 9.75 0.69 -11.51
CA HIS A 71 8.49 0.38 -12.21
C HIS A 71 7.34 0.05 -11.26
N GLY A 72 7.64 -0.36 -10.02
CA GLY A 72 6.66 -0.52 -8.95
C GLY A 72 5.84 0.75 -8.67
N PHE A 73 6.42 1.95 -8.81
CA PHE A 73 5.71 3.22 -8.63
C PHE A 73 4.64 3.47 -9.70
N SER A 74 4.80 2.89 -10.88
CA SER A 74 3.83 2.96 -11.97
C SER A 74 2.76 1.87 -11.89
N ASN A 75 2.68 1.13 -10.77
CA ASN A 75 1.67 0.09 -10.57
C ASN A 75 0.26 0.72 -10.51
N PRO A 76 -0.68 0.31 -11.39
CA PRO A 76 -2.06 0.80 -11.38
C PRO A 76 -2.73 0.69 -10.01
N ALA A 77 -2.40 -0.34 -9.22
CA ALA A 77 -2.93 -0.49 -7.86
C ALA A 77 -2.47 0.65 -6.93
N LEU A 78 -1.20 1.06 -6.98
CA LEU A 78 -0.69 2.18 -6.18
C LEU A 78 -1.36 3.49 -6.60
N ILE A 79 -1.51 3.70 -7.90
CA ILE A 79 -2.19 4.89 -8.45
C ILE A 79 -3.65 4.94 -7.97
N THR A 80 -4.36 3.82 -8.00
CA THR A 80 -5.73 3.73 -7.46
C THR A 80 -5.78 4.05 -5.97
N VAL A 81 -4.85 3.53 -5.16
CA VAL A 81 -4.78 3.85 -3.73
C VAL A 81 -4.58 5.36 -3.51
N LEU A 82 -3.65 5.98 -4.24
CA LEU A 82 -3.42 7.43 -4.18
C LEU A 82 -4.67 8.22 -4.59
N ALA A 83 -5.35 7.82 -5.67
CA ALA A 83 -6.58 8.44 -6.11
C ALA A 83 -7.69 8.36 -5.04
N LEU A 84 -7.81 7.22 -4.36
CA LEU A 84 -8.76 7.04 -3.26
C LEU A 84 -8.41 7.90 -2.04
N LEU A 85 -7.12 8.10 -1.73
CA LEU A 85 -6.70 9.04 -0.69
C LEU A 85 -7.09 10.47 -1.03
N VAL A 86 -6.90 10.89 -2.30
CA VAL A 86 -7.32 12.23 -2.77
C VAL A 86 -8.84 12.40 -2.69
N ILE A 87 -9.62 11.40 -3.12
CA ILE A 87 -11.09 11.41 -3.00
C ILE A 87 -11.51 11.48 -1.54
N GLY A 88 -10.88 10.68 -0.66
CA GLY A 88 -11.09 10.70 0.78
C GLY A 88 -10.93 12.11 1.38
N GLN A 89 -9.80 12.76 1.09
CA GLN A 89 -9.54 14.13 1.53
C GLN A 89 -10.51 15.15 0.91
N GLY A 90 -10.91 14.97 -0.35
CA GLY A 90 -11.93 15.79 -1.01
C GLY A 90 -13.29 15.73 -0.31
N MET A 91 -13.73 14.53 0.10
CA MET A 91 -14.99 14.35 0.83
C MET A 91 -14.96 14.98 2.23
N VAL A 92 -13.84 14.87 2.94
CA VAL A 92 -13.64 15.53 4.24
C VAL A 92 -13.70 17.05 4.08
N ARG A 93 -12.98 17.61 3.10
CA ARG A 93 -12.90 19.06 2.91
C ARG A 93 -14.22 19.69 2.42
N THR A 94 -15.04 18.93 1.71
CA THR A 94 -16.36 19.39 1.22
C THR A 94 -17.48 19.30 2.25
N GLY A 95 -17.25 18.65 3.40
CA GLY A 95 -18.26 18.47 4.45
C GLY A 95 -19.40 17.52 4.06
N VAL A 96 -19.25 16.77 2.95
CA VAL A 96 -20.21 15.73 2.54
C VAL A 96 -20.37 14.68 3.63
N LEU A 97 -19.27 14.36 4.31
CA LEU A 97 -19.25 13.42 5.42
C LEU A 97 -20.06 13.92 6.62
N ASP A 98 -19.92 15.19 6.98
CA ASP A 98 -20.72 15.81 8.05
C ASP A 98 -22.21 15.83 7.72
N HIS A 99 -22.55 16.04 6.44
CA HIS A 99 -23.94 15.98 5.99
C HIS A 99 -24.50 14.55 6.09
N GLY A 100 -23.74 13.55 5.65
CA GLY A 100 -24.12 12.13 5.77
C GLY A 100 -24.32 11.70 7.22
N ALA A 101 -23.41 12.08 8.11
CA ALA A 101 -23.51 11.79 9.54
C ALA A 101 -24.79 12.38 10.16
N ARG A 102 -25.16 13.62 9.82
CA ARG A 102 -26.40 14.24 10.30
C ARG A 102 -27.66 13.52 9.81
N VAL A 103 -27.66 13.01 8.58
CA VAL A 103 -28.79 12.22 8.04
C VAL A 103 -28.97 10.92 8.83
N ILE A 104 -27.87 10.21 9.10
CA ILE A 104 -27.89 8.98 9.90
C ILE A 104 -28.37 9.28 11.32
N LEU A 105 -27.89 10.37 11.93
CA LEU A 105 -28.30 10.76 13.29
C LEU A 105 -29.79 11.15 13.37
N ALA A 106 -30.34 11.76 12.31
CA ALA A 106 -31.76 12.07 12.22
C ALA A 106 -32.63 10.80 12.15
N LEU A 107 -32.15 9.76 11.45
CA LEU A 107 -32.81 8.45 11.35
C LEU A 107 -32.72 7.64 12.66
N ALA A 108 -31.70 7.88 13.48
CA ALA A 108 -31.47 7.17 14.73
C ALA A 108 -32.40 7.59 15.90
N LYS A 109 -33.33 8.54 15.70
CA LYS A 109 -34.22 9.01 16.78
C LYS A 109 -35.20 7.90 17.23
N GLY A 110 -35.08 7.50 18.50
CA GLY A 110 -35.96 6.53 19.16
C GLY A 110 -35.40 5.09 19.20
N ARG A 111 -35.99 4.21 20.04
CA ARG A 111 -35.47 2.86 20.32
C ARG A 111 -35.46 1.93 19.09
N THR A 112 -36.42 2.09 18.18
CA THR A 112 -36.47 1.36 16.90
C THR A 112 -35.65 2.06 15.81
N GLY A 113 -35.51 3.39 15.88
CA GLY A 113 -34.74 4.20 14.92
C GLY A 113 -33.25 3.87 14.93
N ALA A 114 -32.67 3.57 16.08
CA ALA A 114 -31.27 3.14 16.18
C ALA A 114 -30.96 1.86 15.37
N PHE A 115 -31.86 0.87 15.40
CA PHE A 115 -31.70 -0.36 14.61
C PHE A 115 -31.77 -0.08 13.10
N PHE A 116 -32.73 0.73 12.67
CA PHE A 116 -32.85 1.12 11.26
C PHE A 116 -31.68 2.00 10.79
N ALA A 117 -31.19 2.90 11.62
CA ALA A 117 -30.02 3.72 11.31
C ALA A 117 -28.76 2.87 11.16
N LEU A 118 -28.58 1.85 12.01
CA LEU A 118 -27.46 0.92 11.94
C LEU A 118 -27.56 0.01 10.71
N LEU A 119 -28.75 -0.51 10.41
CA LEU A 119 -28.98 -1.29 9.19
C LEU A 119 -28.69 -0.45 7.93
N PHE A 120 -29.19 0.79 7.91
CA PHE A 120 -28.95 1.73 6.82
C PHE A 120 -27.46 2.07 6.66
N SER A 121 -26.74 2.37 7.75
CA SER A 121 -25.31 2.66 7.70
C SER A 121 -24.52 1.46 7.21
N LEU A 122 -24.84 0.25 7.67
CA LEU A 122 -24.17 -0.98 7.24
C LEU A 122 -24.37 -1.23 5.74
N THR A 123 -25.61 -1.10 5.24
CA THR A 123 -25.91 -1.20 3.81
C THR A 123 -25.15 -0.16 3.01
N MET A 124 -25.08 1.09 3.49
CA MET A 124 -24.33 2.15 2.83
C MET A 124 -22.82 1.85 2.78
N VAL A 125 -22.24 1.40 3.90
CA VAL A 125 -20.84 0.99 3.97
C VAL A 125 -20.54 -0.14 2.99
N ILE A 126 -21.40 -1.15 2.87
CA ILE A 126 -21.21 -2.25 1.91
C ILE A 126 -21.15 -1.72 0.48
N ILE A 127 -22.04 -0.79 0.12
CA ILE A 127 -22.08 -0.21 -1.22
C ILE A 127 -20.84 0.66 -1.48
N ILE A 128 -20.47 1.52 -0.52
CA ILE A 128 -19.35 2.46 -0.67
C ILE A 128 -17.99 1.76 -0.59
N SER A 129 -17.83 0.76 0.28
CA SER A 129 -16.59 0.01 0.49
C SER A 129 -16.14 -0.78 -0.73
N ALA A 130 -17.03 -1.02 -1.71
CA ALA A 130 -16.66 -1.61 -2.99
C ALA A 130 -15.90 -0.62 -3.90
N PHE A 131 -16.05 0.68 -3.68
CA PHE A 131 -15.42 1.74 -4.47
C PHE A 131 -14.33 2.49 -3.70
N LEU A 132 -14.41 2.52 -2.37
CA LEU A 132 -13.43 3.17 -1.51
C LEU A 132 -12.56 2.14 -0.78
N ASN A 133 -11.29 2.48 -0.56
CA ASN A 133 -10.41 1.68 0.30
C ASN A 133 -10.93 1.71 1.75
N ASN A 134 -10.61 0.68 2.55
CA ASN A 134 -11.14 0.53 3.90
C ASN A 134 -10.78 1.71 4.84
N ILE A 135 -9.67 2.41 4.61
CA ILE A 135 -9.16 3.47 5.51
C ILE A 135 -10.07 4.71 5.52
N PRO A 136 -10.39 5.38 4.39
CA PRO A 136 -11.35 6.49 4.38
C PRO A 136 -12.73 6.11 4.91
N VAL A 137 -13.20 4.90 4.60
CA VAL A 137 -14.55 4.45 5.01
C VAL A 137 -14.66 4.41 6.53
N VAL A 138 -13.67 3.85 7.23
CA VAL A 138 -13.71 3.77 8.71
C VAL A 138 -13.72 5.15 9.37
N VAL A 139 -12.97 6.13 8.85
CA VAL A 139 -12.89 7.49 9.41
C VAL A 139 -14.22 8.25 9.30
N ILE A 140 -15.10 7.89 8.36
CA ILE A 140 -16.42 8.53 8.17
C ILE A 140 -17.43 8.11 9.24
N PHE A 141 -17.27 6.89 9.78
CA PHE A 141 -18.28 6.24 10.63
C PHE A 141 -17.88 6.08 12.10
N ILE A 142 -16.64 6.42 12.47
CA ILE A 142 -16.19 6.61 13.87
C ILE A 142 -16.42 8.05 14.28
#